data_AF-A0A9E1IWX1-F1
#
_entry.id   AF-A0A9E1IWX1-F1
#
_cell.length_a   1.000
_cell.length_b   1.000
_cell.length_c   1.000
_cell.angle_alpha   90.00
_cell.angle_beta   90.00
_cell.angle_gamma   90.00
#
_symmetry.space_group_name_H-M   'P 1'
#
loop_
_entity.id
_entity.type
_entity.pdbx_description
1 polymer ?
#
loop_
_entity_poly.entity_id
_entity_poly.type
_entity_poly.pdbx_seq_one_letter_code
_entity_poly.pdbx_strand_id
1 'polypeptide(L)' 'MEMNDPLRREEKKETNPDRHDSGPTSPEPSRPGRDNLLKRMKKVDPKQTEKYKQRTGQ' A
#
# COMPACT_ATOMS: atom_id res chain seq x y z
N MET A 1 -32.86 -1.58 29.22
CA MET A 1 -32.93 -1.37 27.76
C MET A 1 -31.56 -1.69 27.17
N GLU A 2 -31.50 -2.64 26.24
CA GLU A 2 -30.29 -2.93 25.47
C GLU A 2 -30.05 -1.73 24.52
N MET A 3 -28.99 -0.97 24.78
CA MET A 3 -28.63 0.20 23.98
C MET A 3 -27.89 -0.30 22.74
N ASN A 4 -28.58 -0.36 21.59
CA ASN A 4 -27.92 -0.61 20.31
C ASN A 4 -27.10 0.62 19.93
N ASP A 5 -25.78 0.47 19.95
CA ASP A 5 -24.82 1.51 19.55
C ASP A 5 -24.93 1.75 18.03
N PRO A 6 -25.34 2.95 17.57
CA PRO A 6 -25.51 3.25 16.15
C PRO A 6 -24.18 3.23 15.36
N LEU A 7 -23.02 3.15 16.03
CA LEU A 7 -21.72 2.96 15.40
C LEU A 7 -21.38 1.49 15.15
N ARG A 8 -22.13 0.54 15.73
CA ARG A 8 -21.99 -0.89 15.44
C ARG A 8 -22.56 -1.17 14.05
N ARG A 9 -21.80 -0.78 13.02
CA ARG A 9 -21.96 -1.29 11.67
C ARG A 9 -21.76 -2.80 11.79
N GLU A 10 -22.87 -3.53 11.83
CA GLU A 10 -22.86 -4.98 11.70
C GLU A 10 -21.92 -5.33 10.55
N GLU A 11 -20.87 -6.07 10.86
CA GLU A 11 -19.95 -6.56 9.86
C GLU A 11 -20.73 -7.50 8.95
N LYS A 12 -21.30 -6.93 7.89
CA LYS A 12 -21.65 -7.67 6.71
C LYS A 12 -20.34 -8.29 6.26
N LYS A 13 -20.13 -9.55 6.64
CA LYS A 13 -19.23 -10.47 5.96
C LYS A 13 -19.77 -10.58 4.55
N GLU A 14 -19.47 -9.57 3.75
CA GLU A 14 -19.55 -9.67 2.31
C GLU A 14 -18.60 -10.81 1.97
N THR A 15 -19.21 -11.92 1.59
CA THR A 15 -18.57 -13.08 1.00
C THR A 15 -17.65 -12.57 -0.10
N ASN A 16 -16.36 -12.44 0.22
CA ASN A 16 -15.35 -12.14 -0.78
C ASN A 16 -15.48 -13.24 -1.82
N PRO A 17 -15.77 -12.91 -3.10
CA PRO A 17 -15.76 -13.93 -4.11
C PRO A 17 -14.34 -14.49 -4.13
N ASP A 18 -14.30 -15.81 -4.10
CA ASP A 18 -13.15 -16.65 -4.31
C ASP A 18 -12.30 -16.12 -5.47
N ARG A 19 -11.34 -15.24 -5.17
CA ARG A 19 -10.32 -14.74 -6.12
C ARG A 19 -9.05 -15.55 -5.93
N HIS A 20 -9.21 -16.87 -5.95
CA HIS A 20 -8.09 -17.75 -6.24
C HIS A 20 -7.72 -17.58 -7.74
N ASP A 21 -6.56 -16.96 -7.95
CA ASP A 21 -5.66 -17.29 -9.06
C ASP A 21 -6.08 -17.02 -10.52
N SER A 22 -6.87 -15.96 -10.79
CA SER A 22 -7.19 -15.54 -12.18
C SER A 22 -6.70 -14.13 -12.53
N GLY A 23 -5.60 -13.69 -11.93
CA GLY A 23 -4.97 -12.41 -12.24
C GLY A 23 -3.45 -12.52 -12.17
N PRO A 24 -2.69 -11.65 -12.86
CA PRO A 24 -1.24 -11.67 -12.80
C PRO A 24 -0.78 -11.58 -11.33
N THR A 25 0.07 -12.52 -10.93
CA THR A 25 0.66 -12.56 -9.59
C THR A 25 1.33 -11.22 -9.28
N SER A 26 1.19 -10.77 -8.03
CA SER A 26 1.87 -9.57 -7.55
C SER A 26 3.36 -9.69 -7.90
N PRO A 27 3.95 -8.66 -8.51
CA PRO A 27 5.27 -8.80 -9.11
C PRO A 27 6.33 -9.16 -8.07
N GLU A 28 7.17 -10.14 -8.40
CA GLU A 28 8.28 -10.58 -7.56
C GLU A 28 9.10 -9.37 -7.06
N PRO A 29 9.37 -9.26 -5.75
CA PRO A 29 10.06 -8.12 -5.17
C PRO A 29 11.52 -8.01 -5.63
N SER A 30 12.09 -9.08 -6.18
CA SER A 30 13.47 -9.15 -6.70
C SER A 30 13.66 -8.43 -8.05
N ARG A 31 12.74 -7.55 -8.47
CA ARG A 31 12.93 -6.75 -9.68
C ARG A 31 14.16 -5.85 -9.51
N PRO A 32 15.16 -5.95 -10.41
CA PRO A 32 16.36 -5.13 -10.33
C PRO A 32 15.95 -3.64 -10.36
N GLY A 33 16.34 -2.90 -9.32
CA GLY A 33 16.03 -1.47 -9.17
C GLY A 33 14.97 -1.11 -8.12
N ARG A 34 14.43 -2.09 -7.38
CA ARG A 34 13.56 -1.83 -6.21
C ARG A 34 14.29 -1.02 -5.12
N ASP A 35 15.56 -1.33 -4.88
CA ASP A 35 16.39 -0.68 -3.85
C ASP A 35 16.92 0.70 -4.28
N ASN A 36 16.67 1.12 -5.52
CA ASN A 36 17.21 2.34 -6.11
C ASN A 36 16.16 3.45 -6.27
N LEU A 37 15.06 3.42 -5.50
CA LEU A 37 14.00 4.43 -5.59
C LEU A 37 14.56 5.84 -5.36
N LEU A 38 15.23 6.09 -4.23
CA LEU A 38 15.82 7.39 -3.91
C LEU A 38 16.84 7.84 -4.97
N LYS A 39 17.62 6.91 -5.51
CA LYS A 39 18.63 7.19 -6.55
C LYS A 39 17.98 7.63 -7.87
N ARG A 40 16.83 7.05 -8.23
CA ARG A 40 16.04 7.45 -9.41
C ARG A 40 15.29 8.75 -9.15
N MET A 41 14.67 8.89 -7.98
CA MET A 41 14.03 10.14 -7.57
C MET A 41 15.04 11.28 -7.61
N LYS A 42 16.27 11.09 -7.16
CA LYS A 42 17.29 12.16 -7.17
C LYS A 42 17.65 12.61 -8.59
N LYS A 43 17.66 11.69 -9.56
CA LYS A 43 17.90 12.02 -10.96
C LYS A 43 16.74 12.79 -11.59
N VAL A 44 15.50 12.48 -11.22
CA VAL A 44 14.29 13.10 -11.76
C VAL A 44 14.01 14.44 -11.06
N ASP A 45 14.01 14.43 -9.74
CA ASP A 45 13.82 15.59 -8.87
C ASP A 45 14.59 15.44 -7.54
N PRO A 46 15.74 16.13 -7.42
CA PRO A 46 16.51 16.15 -6.18
C PRO A 46 15.74 16.68 -4.96
N LYS A 47 14.88 17.70 -5.14
CA LYS A 47 14.14 18.33 -4.04
C LYS A 47 13.10 17.38 -3.49
N GLN A 48 12.43 16.63 -4.36
CA GLN A 48 11.45 15.64 -3.95
C GLN A 48 12.09 14.46 -3.20
N THR A 49 13.31 14.07 -3.56
CA THR A 49 14.05 13.03 -2.85
C THR A 49 14.32 13.42 -1.40
N GLU A 50 14.78 14.65 -1.17
CA GLU A 50 15.02 15.16 0.18
C GLU A 50 13.73 15.24 1.00
N LYS A 51 12.62 15.72 0.42
CA LYS A 51 11.31 15.70 1.09
C LYS A 51 10.86 14.29 1.47
N TYR A 52 11.07 13.33 0.57
CA TYR A 52 10.69 11.94 0.81
C TYR A 52 11.50 11.32 1.95
N LYS A 53 12.82 11.52 2.00
CA LYS A 53 13.67 11.09 3.12
C LYS A 53 13.19 11.65 4.45
N GLN A 54 12.95 12.97 4.51
CA GLN A 54 12.45 13.64 5.72
C GLN A 54 11.07 13.10 6.16
N ARG A 55 10.19 12.79 5.21
CA ARG A 55 8.85 12.26 5.51
C ARG A 55 8.87 10.79 5.94
N THR A 56 9.72 9.98 5.32
CA THR A 56 9.70 8.52 5.48
C THR A 56 10.74 7.99 6.47
N GLY A 57 11.71 8.81 6.87
CA GLY A 57 12.83 8.39 7.71
C GLY A 57 13.83 7.47 6.99
N GLN A 58 13.76 7.43 5.66
CA GLN A 58 14.71 6.70 4.80
C GLN A 58 16.05 7.42 4.65
#